data_AF-A0A089LP12-F1
#
_entry.id   AF-A0A089LP12-F1
#
_cell.length_a   1.000
_cell.length_b   1.000
_cell.length_c   1.000
_cell.angle_alpha   90.00
_cell.angle_beta   90.00
_cell.angle_gamma   90.00
#
_symmetry.space_group_name_H-M   'P 1'
#
loop_
_entity.id
_entity.type
_entity.pdbx_description
1 polymer ?
#
loop_
_entity_poly.entity_id
_entity_poly.type
_entity_poly.pdbx_seq_one_letter_code
_entity_poly.pdbx_strand_id
1 'polypeptide(L)'
;MEQTGAEDGLPENYAELKKAAGRSADWRARLSAVEELGKHPHKQVIDILTRLAESDPVYTVQEAAYRKLLAFGEQVQAPSKDKPELFKGLSKILLRIKKSLPRDHSYEEFKEKLKKMRIDIYDTYEGVKGDDFDKWLESKWSSVK
;
A
#
# COMPACT_ATOMS: atom_id res chain seq x y z
N MET A 1 28.53 7.52 -30.31
CA MET A 1 27.30 6.72 -30.16
C MET A 1 26.20 7.65 -29.70
N GLU A 2 25.03 7.37 -30.22
CA GLU A 2 23.87 8.25 -30.40
C GLU A 2 22.97 8.32 -29.16
N GLN A 3 22.14 9.38 -29.14
CA GLN A 3 20.90 9.58 -28.37
C GLN A 3 21.05 10.30 -27.01
N THR A 4 20.84 11.63 -26.92
CA THR A 4 19.60 12.45 -27.03
C THR A 4 18.69 12.36 -25.82
N GLY A 5 18.39 13.53 -25.24
CA GLY A 5 17.21 13.74 -24.40
C GLY A 5 17.58 14.22 -23.02
N ALA A 6 17.56 15.54 -22.84
CA ALA A 6 17.45 16.13 -21.52
C ALA A 6 16.27 15.49 -20.78
N GLU A 7 16.54 14.83 -19.66
CA GLU A 7 15.55 14.46 -18.63
C GLU A 7 15.17 15.73 -17.83
N ASP A 8 14.85 16.82 -18.53
CA ASP A 8 14.53 18.12 -17.94
C ASP A 8 13.19 18.01 -17.20
N GLY A 9 13.25 17.68 -15.90
CA GLY A 9 12.08 17.60 -15.00
C GLY A 9 11.89 16.28 -14.24
N LEU A 10 12.68 15.24 -14.50
CA LEU A 10 12.67 14.01 -13.69
C LEU A 10 13.65 14.13 -12.50
N PRO A 11 13.29 13.62 -11.31
CA PRO A 11 14.24 13.58 -10.20
C PRO A 11 15.38 12.59 -10.53
N GLU A 12 16.63 12.92 -10.18
CA GLU A 12 17.77 12.01 -10.32
C GLU A 12 17.52 10.65 -9.64
N ASN A 13 16.71 10.65 -8.57
CA ASN A 13 16.30 9.45 -7.83
C ASN A 13 15.12 8.70 -8.47
N TYR A 14 14.69 9.04 -9.69
CA TYR A 14 13.51 8.44 -10.34
C TYR A 14 13.58 6.91 -10.40
N ALA A 15 14.74 6.34 -10.72
CA ALA A 15 14.93 4.89 -10.76
C ALA A 15 14.71 4.23 -9.39
N GLU A 16 15.15 4.88 -8.31
CA GLU A 16 14.94 4.42 -6.94
C GLU A 16 13.48 4.57 -6.52
N LEU A 17 12.86 5.71 -6.83
CA LEU A 17 11.45 5.97 -6.55
C LEU A 17 10.53 4.98 -7.27
N LYS A 18 10.82 4.66 -8.53
CA LYS A 18 10.10 3.62 -9.29
C LYS A 18 10.24 2.25 -8.63
N LYS A 19 11.43 1.91 -8.14
CA LYS A 19 11.68 0.65 -7.43
C LYS A 19 10.98 0.61 -6.07
N ALA A 20 10.94 1.74 -5.36
CA ALA A 20 10.24 1.89 -4.09
C ALA A 20 8.72 1.81 -4.27
N ALA A 21 8.17 2.44 -5.31
CA ALA A 21 6.77 2.32 -5.72
C ALA A 21 6.38 0.87 -6.06
N GLY A 22 7.31 0.07 -6.57
CA GLY A 22 7.11 -1.35 -6.86
C GLY A 22 7.33 -2.30 -5.67
N ARG A 23 7.70 -1.81 -4.48
CA ARG A 23 7.89 -2.68 -3.30
C ARG A 23 6.53 -3.06 -2.69
N SER A 24 6.12 -4.30 -2.89
CA SER A 24 4.88 -4.84 -2.31
C SER A 24 4.92 -5.02 -0.79
N ALA A 25 6.10 -4.97 -0.16
CA ALA A 25 6.29 -5.26 1.26
C ALA A 25 6.24 -4.03 2.19
N ASP A 26 6.24 -2.80 1.63
CA ASP A 26 6.30 -1.56 2.40
C ASP A 26 5.42 -0.47 1.76
N TRP A 27 4.16 -0.37 2.18
CA TRP A 27 3.24 0.68 1.75
C TRP A 27 3.75 2.09 2.08
N ARG A 28 4.51 2.25 3.17
CA ARG A 28 5.15 3.53 3.54
C ARG A 28 6.20 3.97 2.53
N ALA A 29 7.01 3.03 2.03
CA ALA A 29 7.99 3.33 1.00
C ALA A 29 7.29 3.71 -0.31
N ARG A 30 6.20 3.01 -0.66
CA ARG A 30 5.35 3.34 -1.81
C ARG A 30 4.72 4.72 -1.68
N LEU A 31 4.18 5.05 -0.51
CA LEU A 31 3.59 6.36 -0.21
C LEU A 31 4.64 7.47 -0.32
N SER A 32 5.80 7.29 0.31
CA SER A 32 6.90 8.26 0.21
C SER A 32 7.34 8.45 -1.24
N ALA A 33 7.40 7.36 -2.03
CA ALA A 33 7.70 7.45 -3.45
C ALA A 33 6.64 8.24 -4.21
N VAL A 34 5.35 8.02 -3.93
CA VAL A 34 4.23 8.81 -4.49
C VAL A 34 4.36 10.29 -4.15
N GLU A 35 4.74 10.62 -2.92
CA GLU A 35 4.90 12.01 -2.50
C GLU A 35 6.07 12.71 -3.19
N GLU A 36 7.22 12.03 -3.31
CA GLU A 36 8.39 12.55 -4.03
C GLU A 36 8.12 12.68 -5.52
N LEU A 37 7.58 11.64 -6.16
CA LEU A 37 7.18 11.68 -7.57
C LEU A 37 6.16 12.80 -7.80
N GLY A 38 5.20 12.95 -6.89
CA GLY A 38 4.18 14.00 -6.90
C GLY A 38 4.69 15.44 -6.74
N LYS A 39 6.00 15.67 -6.59
CA LYS A 39 6.63 17.01 -6.68
C LYS A 39 7.02 17.38 -8.10
N HIS A 40 7.12 16.38 -8.99
CA HIS A 40 7.60 16.52 -10.35
C HIS A 40 6.46 16.22 -11.33
N PRO A 41 5.79 17.25 -11.90
CA PRO A 41 4.72 17.05 -12.88
C PRO A 41 5.30 16.61 -14.24
N HIS A 42 5.72 15.35 -14.31
CA HIS A 42 6.28 14.74 -15.52
C HIS A 42 5.37 13.62 -16.05
N LYS A 43 5.33 13.41 -17.37
CA LYS A 43 4.45 12.38 -17.97
C LYS A 43 4.68 10.98 -17.40
N GLN A 44 5.94 10.61 -17.15
CA GLN A 44 6.29 9.32 -16.55
C GLN A 44 5.84 9.21 -15.09
N VAL A 45 5.89 10.31 -14.34
CA VAL A 45 5.38 10.36 -12.97
C VAL A 45 3.86 10.13 -12.98
N ILE A 46 3.15 10.85 -13.84
CA ILE A 46 1.70 10.76 -13.99
C ILE A 46 1.29 9.32 -14.32
N ASP A 47 1.98 8.66 -15.25
CA ASP A 47 1.74 7.25 -15.60
C ASP A 47 1.92 6.30 -14.39
N ILE A 48 3.01 6.45 -13.64
CA ILE A 48 3.27 5.64 -12.44
C ILE A 48 2.22 5.90 -11.35
N LEU A 49 1.90 7.16 -11.08
CA LEU A 49 0.91 7.54 -10.07
C LEU A 49 -0.48 7.01 -10.45
N THR A 50 -0.83 7.06 -11.72
CA THR A 50 -2.11 6.55 -12.23
C THR A 50 -2.17 5.04 -12.03
N ARG A 51 -1.11 4.33 -12.43
CA ARG A 51 -1.00 2.88 -12.23
C ARG A 51 -1.04 2.49 -10.74
N LEU A 52 -0.43 3.28 -9.85
CA LEU A 52 -0.51 3.06 -8.40
C LEU A 52 -1.95 3.32 -7.90
N ALA A 53 -2.59 4.40 -8.33
CA ALA A 53 -3.96 4.70 -7.95
C ALA A 53 -4.95 3.58 -8.35
N GLU A 54 -4.71 2.90 -9.47
CA GLU A 54 -5.55 1.81 -9.96
C GLU A 54 -5.16 0.42 -9.43
N SER A 55 -3.87 0.12 -9.38
CA SER A 55 -3.35 -1.23 -9.12
C SER A 55 -2.89 -1.46 -7.68
N ASP A 56 -2.67 -0.41 -6.88
CA ASP A 56 -2.13 -0.57 -5.54
C ASP A 56 -3.16 -1.22 -4.60
N PRO A 57 -2.79 -2.18 -3.74
CA PRO A 57 -3.71 -2.76 -2.76
C PRO A 57 -4.06 -1.81 -1.60
N VAL A 58 -3.24 -0.80 -1.33
CA VAL A 58 -3.36 0.12 -0.19
C VAL A 58 -4.11 1.37 -0.60
N TYR A 59 -5.30 1.54 -0.03
CA TYR A 59 -6.13 2.70 -0.30
C TYR A 59 -5.41 4.04 -0.04
N THR A 60 -4.63 4.17 1.03
CA THR A 60 -3.93 5.41 1.37
C THR A 60 -2.89 5.81 0.31
N VAL A 61 -2.21 4.83 -0.29
CA VAL A 61 -1.30 5.07 -1.42
C VAL A 61 -2.08 5.51 -2.65
N GLN A 62 -3.22 4.86 -2.93
CA GLN A 62 -4.11 5.26 -4.02
C GLN A 62 -4.64 6.68 -3.84
N GLU A 63 -5.12 7.04 -2.63
CA GLU A 63 -5.67 8.36 -2.31
C GLU A 63 -4.59 9.43 -2.43
N ALA A 64 -3.38 9.15 -1.95
CA ALA A 64 -2.24 10.06 -2.10
C ALA A 64 -1.90 10.27 -3.59
N ALA A 65 -1.78 9.20 -4.37
CA ALA A 65 -1.48 9.28 -5.80
C ALA A 65 -2.57 10.06 -6.55
N TYR A 66 -3.85 9.76 -6.26
CA TYR A 66 -5.01 10.47 -6.78
C TYR A 66 -4.97 11.97 -6.48
N ARG A 67 -4.68 12.36 -5.23
CA ARG A 67 -4.55 13.78 -4.84
C ARG A 67 -3.43 14.48 -5.60
N LYS A 68 -2.30 13.81 -5.84
CA LYS A 68 -1.19 14.38 -6.63
C LYS A 68 -1.58 14.56 -8.10
N LEU A 69 -2.25 13.57 -8.69
CA LEU A 69 -2.78 13.65 -10.05
C LEU A 69 -3.79 14.79 -10.21
N LEU A 70 -4.70 14.95 -9.25
CA LEU A 70 -5.61 16.10 -9.21
C LEU A 70 -4.87 17.44 -9.12
N ALA A 71 -3.81 17.52 -8.31
CA ALA A 71 -2.98 18.73 -8.21
C ALA A 71 -2.25 19.06 -9.53
N PHE A 72 -1.97 18.05 -10.35
CA PHE A 72 -1.43 18.22 -11.70
C PHE A 72 -2.49 18.58 -12.76
N GLY A 73 -3.78 18.55 -12.39
CA GLY A 73 -4.89 18.82 -13.31
C GLY A 73 -5.40 17.59 -14.07
N GLU A 74 -4.95 16.38 -13.70
CA GLU A 74 -5.39 15.14 -14.33
C GLU A 74 -6.76 14.71 -13.78
N GLN A 75 -7.69 14.41 -14.70
CA GLN A 75 -9.00 13.84 -14.35
C GLN A 75 -8.90 12.32 -14.23
N VAL A 76 -8.47 11.87 -13.05
CA VAL A 76 -8.45 10.45 -12.69
C VAL A 76 -9.70 10.06 -11.88
N GLN A 77 -10.00 8.77 -11.78
CA GLN A 77 -11.09 8.27 -10.95
C GLN A 77 -10.66 8.18 -9.49
N ALA A 78 -11.54 8.63 -8.58
CA ALA A 78 -11.29 8.52 -7.15
C ALA A 78 -11.23 7.04 -6.74
N PRO A 79 -10.18 6.63 -6.01
CA PRO A 79 -10.14 5.28 -5.47
C PRO A 79 -11.31 5.10 -4.49
N SER A 80 -11.94 3.93 -4.54
CA SER A 80 -13.09 3.62 -3.69
C SER A 80 -12.64 2.92 -2.40
N LYS A 81 -12.96 3.50 -1.23
CA LYS A 81 -12.67 2.93 0.11
C LYS A 81 -13.49 1.65 0.36
N ASP A 82 -14.59 1.48 -0.38
CA ASP A 82 -15.61 0.46 -0.14
C ASP A 82 -15.29 -0.87 -0.84
N LYS A 83 -14.07 -1.38 -0.64
CA LYS A 83 -13.76 -2.79 -0.95
C LYS A 83 -14.01 -3.61 0.32
N PRO A 84 -15.21 -4.22 0.50
CA PRO A 84 -15.55 -4.94 1.72
C PRO A 84 -14.58 -6.10 2.05
N GLU A 85 -13.90 -6.64 1.04
CA GLU A 85 -12.81 -7.60 1.21
C GLU A 85 -11.62 -7.23 0.30
N LEU A 86 -10.62 -6.54 0.85
CA LEU A 86 -9.32 -6.33 0.17
C LEU A 86 -8.62 -7.66 -0.13
N PHE A 87 -8.78 -8.62 0.76
CA PHE A 87 -8.31 -9.99 0.60
C PHE A 87 -9.49 -10.93 0.75
N LYS A 88 -9.85 -11.59 -0.37
CA LYS A 88 -10.90 -12.60 -0.38
C LYS A 88 -10.55 -13.72 0.61
N GLY A 89 -11.40 -13.92 1.61
CA GLY A 89 -11.17 -14.93 2.64
C GLY A 89 -10.14 -14.55 3.70
N LEU A 90 -9.93 -13.24 3.95
CA LEU A 90 -9.13 -12.74 5.08
C LEU A 90 -9.44 -13.50 6.38
N SER A 91 -10.71 -13.66 6.72
CA SER A 91 -11.13 -14.34 7.96
C SER A 91 -10.59 -15.77 8.07
N LYS A 92 -10.51 -16.52 6.95
CA LYS A 92 -9.90 -17.87 6.92
C LYS A 92 -8.40 -17.83 7.15
N ILE A 93 -7.73 -16.81 6.62
CA ILE A 93 -6.28 -16.63 6.77
C ILE A 93 -5.96 -16.29 8.22
N LEU A 94 -6.68 -15.34 8.82
CA LEU A 94 -6.56 -15.01 10.25
C LEU A 94 -6.85 -16.23 11.12
N LEU A 95 -7.90 -17.01 10.81
CA LEU A 95 -8.21 -18.25 11.52
C LEU A 95 -7.08 -19.28 11.41
N ARG A 96 -6.49 -19.46 10.23
CA ARG A 96 -5.38 -20.40 10.04
C ARG A 96 -4.16 -20.01 10.86
N ILE A 97 -3.83 -18.71 10.91
CA ILE A 97 -2.71 -18.19 11.71
C ILE A 97 -3.01 -18.38 13.20
N LYS A 98 -4.23 -18.04 13.64
CA LYS A 98 -4.69 -18.23 15.02
C LYS A 98 -4.63 -19.69 15.46
N LYS A 99 -5.07 -20.62 14.61
CA LYS A 99 -4.99 -22.08 14.84
C LYS A 99 -3.57 -22.62 14.83
N SER A 100 -2.63 -21.91 14.23
CA SER A 100 -1.21 -22.30 14.21
C SER A 100 -0.46 -21.87 15.47
N LEU A 101 -1.12 -21.11 16.36
CA LEU A 101 -0.56 -20.62 17.63
C LEU A 101 -1.14 -21.42 18.81
N PRO A 102 -0.44 -21.46 19.96
CA PRO A 102 -0.91 -22.14 21.16
C PRO A 102 -2.25 -21.54 21.65
N ARG A 103 -3.05 -22.31 22.41
CA ARG A 103 -4.42 -21.88 22.79
C ARG A 103 -4.47 -20.61 23.64
N ASP A 104 -3.39 -20.32 24.35
CA ASP A 104 -3.21 -19.17 25.26
C ASP A 104 -2.36 -18.05 24.62
N HIS A 105 -2.23 -18.03 23.29
CA HIS A 105 -1.40 -17.03 22.62
C HIS A 105 -1.92 -15.61 22.86
N SER A 106 -0.97 -14.68 23.00
CA SER A 106 -1.28 -13.26 23.09
C SER A 106 -1.57 -12.64 21.73
N TYR A 107 -2.29 -11.51 21.71
CA TYR A 107 -2.51 -10.72 20.50
C TYR A 107 -1.19 -10.35 19.80
N GLU A 108 -0.16 -10.02 20.58
CA GLU A 108 1.19 -9.71 20.06
C GLU A 108 1.80 -10.87 19.28
N GLU A 109 1.70 -12.11 19.80
CA GLU A 109 2.18 -13.30 19.09
C GLU A 109 1.42 -13.54 17.79
N PHE A 110 0.10 -13.32 17.81
CA PHE A 110 -0.72 -13.38 16.61
C PHE A 110 -0.32 -12.33 15.58
N LYS A 111 -0.12 -11.08 16.00
CA LYS A 111 0.31 -9.96 15.17
C LYS A 111 1.68 -10.22 14.54
N GLU A 112 2.64 -10.68 15.33
CA GLU A 112 3.96 -11.08 14.83
C GLU A 112 3.86 -12.23 13.82
N LYS A 113 3.05 -13.25 14.12
CA LYS A 113 2.86 -14.39 13.21
C LYS A 113 2.20 -13.96 11.91
N LEU A 114 1.20 -13.08 11.97
CA LEU A 114 0.56 -12.51 10.79
C LEU A 114 1.56 -11.72 9.95
N LYS A 115 2.37 -10.86 10.56
CA LYS A 115 3.43 -10.12 9.88
C LYS A 115 4.43 -11.06 9.19
N LYS A 116 4.85 -12.14 9.86
CA LYS A 116 5.80 -13.13 9.32
C LYS A 116 5.19 -13.99 8.20
N MET A 117 3.95 -14.44 8.33
CA MET A 117 3.31 -15.33 7.34
C MET A 117 2.70 -14.57 6.16
N ARG A 118 2.14 -13.39 6.41
CA ARG A 118 1.34 -12.62 5.44
C ARG A 118 1.62 -11.12 5.60
N ILE A 119 2.87 -10.76 5.39
CA ILE A 119 3.30 -9.35 5.35
C ILE A 119 2.45 -8.55 4.36
N ASP A 120 2.05 -9.12 3.23
CA ASP A 120 1.19 -8.45 2.24
C ASP A 120 -0.14 -7.99 2.83
N ILE A 121 -0.76 -8.81 3.70
CA ILE A 121 -2.03 -8.47 4.37
C ILE A 121 -1.78 -7.43 5.45
N TYR A 122 -0.76 -7.67 6.26
CA TYR A 122 -0.38 -6.78 7.35
C TYR A 122 -0.11 -5.37 6.81
N ASP A 123 0.76 -5.25 5.81
CA ASP A 123 1.12 -4.01 5.11
C ASP A 123 -0.11 -3.33 4.49
N THR A 124 -0.94 -4.09 3.77
CA THR A 124 -2.13 -3.54 3.12
C THR A 124 -3.12 -2.94 4.13
N TYR A 125 -3.46 -3.70 5.18
CA TYR A 125 -4.43 -3.24 6.16
C TYR A 125 -3.86 -2.17 7.09
N GLU A 126 -2.56 -2.21 7.42
CA GLU A 126 -1.90 -1.14 8.17
C GLU A 126 -1.96 0.16 7.38
N GLY A 127 -1.69 0.13 6.07
CA GLY A 127 -1.83 1.31 5.22
C GLY A 127 -3.27 1.79 5.07
N VAL A 128 -4.26 0.89 4.98
CA VAL A 128 -5.68 1.25 4.81
C VAL A 128 -6.32 1.76 6.10
N LYS A 129 -6.00 1.14 7.24
CA LYS A 129 -6.60 1.44 8.54
C LYS A 129 -5.78 2.45 9.35
N GLY A 130 -4.49 2.59 9.07
CA GLY A 130 -3.59 3.51 9.76
C GLY A 130 -3.59 3.25 11.27
N ASP A 131 -3.92 4.28 12.05
CA ASP A 131 -4.04 4.21 13.52
C ASP A 131 -5.08 3.19 14.03
N ASP A 132 -6.14 2.93 13.24
CA ASP A 132 -7.18 1.99 13.64
C ASP A 132 -6.80 0.53 13.33
N PHE A 133 -5.66 0.29 12.67
CA PHE A 133 -5.23 -1.03 12.25
C PHE A 133 -5.11 -2.00 13.43
N ASP A 134 -4.48 -1.57 14.51
CA ASP A 134 -4.22 -2.41 15.68
C ASP A 134 -5.54 -2.83 16.36
N LYS A 135 -6.42 -1.86 16.59
CA LYS A 135 -7.77 -2.10 17.14
C LYS A 135 -8.59 -3.01 16.24
N TRP A 136 -8.57 -2.78 14.94
CA TRP A 136 -9.25 -3.62 13.96
C TRP A 136 -8.71 -5.04 13.96
N LEU A 137 -7.39 -5.21 14.00
CA LEU A 137 -6.74 -6.51 13.97
C LEU A 137 -7.02 -7.30 15.25
N GLU A 138 -6.95 -6.65 16.41
CA GLU A 138 -7.31 -7.24 17.70
C GLU A 138 -8.79 -7.66 17.72
N SER A 139 -9.69 -6.79 17.23
CA SER A 139 -11.10 -7.11 17.10
C SER A 139 -11.34 -8.33 16.21
N LYS A 140 -10.66 -8.41 15.05
CA LYS A 140 -10.72 -9.58 14.18
C LYS A 140 -10.17 -10.82 14.86
N TRP A 141 -9.02 -10.71 15.51
CA TRP A 141 -8.40 -11.81 16.25
C TRP A 141 -9.33 -12.37 17.33
N SER A 142 -9.99 -11.50 18.11
CA SER A 142 -10.96 -11.88 19.14
C SER A 142 -12.23 -12.49 18.55
N SER A 143 -12.72 -11.95 17.43
CA SER A 143 -13.92 -12.43 16.74
C SER A 143 -13.74 -13.76 16.02
N VAL A 144 -12.51 -14.12 15.63
CA VAL A 144 -12.22 -15.37 14.92
C VAL A 144 -12.20 -16.53 15.92
N LYS A 145 -13.25 -17.37 15.91
CA LYS A 145 -13.42 -18.55 16.78
C LYS A 145 -13.11 -19.85 16.03
#